data_AF-K1U6J8-F1
#
_entry.id   AF-K1U6J8-F1
#
_cell.length_a   1.000
_cell.length_b   1.000
_cell.length_c   1.000
_cell.angle_alpha   90.00
_cell.angle_beta   90.00
_cell.angle_gamma   90.00
#
_symmetry.space_group_name_H-M   'P 1'
#
loop_
_entity.id
_entity.type
_entity.pdbx_description
1 polymer ?
#
loop_
_entity_poly.entity_id
_entity_poly.type
_entity_poly.pdbx_seq_one_letter_code
_entity_poly.pdbx_strand_id
1 'polypeptide(L)' 'MMEQKKPEKNDITLSGEKLRKYFPRSYTPFQIENTIFKLLDAWQKKRQRDQSR' A
#
# COMPACT_ATOMS: atom_id res chain seq x y z
N MET A 1 -25.64 -5.89 9.69
CA MET A 1 -24.50 -6.68 9.19
C MET A 1 -23.61 -5.72 8.42
N MET A 2 -22.43 -5.36 8.94
CA MET A 2 -21.53 -4.45 8.23
C MET A 2 -21.01 -5.18 7.00
N GLU A 3 -21.54 -4.78 5.85
CA GLU A 3 -21.14 -5.29 4.55
C GLU A 3 -19.66 -4.97 4.37
N GLN A 4 -18.82 -5.97 4.61
CA GLN A 4 -17.42 -5.95 4.21
C GLN A 4 -17.43 -5.92 2.69
N LYS A 5 -17.50 -4.71 2.12
CA LYS A 5 -17.25 -4.47 0.70
C LYS A 5 -15.88 -5.09 0.42
N LYS A 6 -15.90 -6.28 -0.18
CA LYS A 6 -14.72 -6.94 -0.74
C LYS A 6 -13.99 -5.84 -1.52
N PRO A 7 -12.70 -5.59 -1.27
CA PRO A 7 -12.00 -4.56 -2.01
C PRO A 7 -12.14 -4.96 -3.47
N GLU A 8 -12.87 -4.14 -4.23
CA GLU A 8 -12.91 -4.21 -5.68
C GLU A 8 -11.46 -4.40 -6.11
N LYS A 9 -11.19 -5.45 -6.90
CA LYS A 9 -9.86 -5.71 -7.46
C LYS A 9 -9.58 -4.54 -8.42
N ASN A 10 -9.19 -3.42 -7.85
CA ASN A 10 -8.55 -2.34 -8.55
C ASN A 10 -7.12 -2.83 -8.69
N ASP A 11 -6.83 -3.42 -9.84
CA ASP A 11 -5.46 -3.62 -10.28
C ASP A 11 -4.81 -2.24 -10.42
N ILE A 12 -4.25 -1.74 -9.32
CA ILE A 12 -3.53 -0.47 -9.30
C ILE A 12 -2.13 -0.74 -9.82
N THR A 13 -1.90 -0.40 -11.08
CA THR A 13 -0.54 -0.41 -11.64
C THR A 13 0.23 0.80 -11.11
N LEU A 14 1.15 0.56 -10.17
CA LEU A 14 2.12 1.56 -9.74
C LEU A 14 3.30 1.61 -10.73
N SER A 15 3.38 2.66 -11.53
CA SER A 15 4.54 2.90 -12.39
C SER A 15 5.78 3.24 -11.57
N GLY A 16 6.89 2.54 -11.82
CA GLY A 16 8.18 2.79 -11.18
C GLY A 16 8.68 4.23 -11.36
N GLU A 17 8.31 4.91 -12.44
CA GLU A 17 8.63 6.33 -12.66
C GLU A 17 7.97 7.27 -11.64
N LYS A 18 6.70 7.02 -11.27
CA LYS A 18 6.02 7.78 -10.22
C LYS A 18 6.68 7.51 -8.88
N LEU A 19 7.04 6.26 -8.62
CA LEU A 19 7.73 5.89 -7.39
C LEU A 19 9.10 6.57 -7.28
N ARG A 20 9.91 6.57 -8.33
CA ARG A 20 11.22 7.24 -8.34
C ARG A 20 11.17 8.76 -8.09
N LYS A 21 10.00 9.42 -8.16
CA LYS A 21 9.83 10.82 -7.71
C LYS A 21 9.75 10.97 -6.19
N TYR A 22 9.25 9.95 -5.49
CA TYR A 22 9.10 9.94 -4.03
C TYR A 22 10.24 9.20 -3.33
N PHE A 23 10.93 8.33 -4.06
CA PHE A 23 12.03 7.53 -3.53
C PHE A 23 13.40 8.09 -3.96
N PRO A 24 14.43 8.05 -3.09
CA PRO A 24 15.78 8.44 -3.44
C PRO A 24 16.32 7.62 -4.61
N ARG A 25 17.19 8.20 -5.45
CA ARG A 25 17.83 7.48 -6.58
C ARG A 25 18.67 6.28 -6.15
N SER A 26 19.09 6.21 -4.88
CA SER A 26 19.80 5.07 -4.30
C SER A 26 18.90 3.89 -3.96
N TYR A 27 17.58 4.04 -3.99
CA TYR A 27 16.67 2.94 -3.68
C TYR A 27 16.55 1.98 -4.84
N THR A 28 16.77 0.69 -4.56
CA THR A 28 16.55 -0.38 -5.52
C THR A 28 15.05 -0.62 -5.69
N PRO A 29 14.61 -1.14 -6.85
CA PRO A 29 13.20 -1.51 -7.05
C PRO A 29 12.65 -2.38 -5.91
N PHE A 30 13.45 -3.32 -5.39
CA PHE A 30 13.09 -4.15 -4.26
C PHE A 30 12.84 -3.37 -2.95
N GLN A 31 13.65 -2.35 -2.66
CA GLN A 31 13.45 -1.49 -1.49
C GLN A 31 12.21 -0.61 -1.63
N ILE A 32 11.93 -0.16 -2.85
CA ILE A 32 10.72 0.60 -3.19
C ILE A 32 9.49 -0.29 -2.95
N GLU A 33 9.47 -1.51 -3.50
CA GLU A 33 8.39 -2.49 -3.28
C GLU A 33 8.20 -2.77 -1.78
N ASN A 34 9.28 -3.07 -1.06
CA ASN A 34 9.21 -3.31 0.39
C ASN A 34 8.63 -2.12 1.15
N THR A 35 9.03 -0.91 0.80
CA THR A 35 8.53 0.30 1.47
C THR A 35 7.04 0.51 1.19
N ILE A 36 6.60 0.29 -0.05
CA ILE A 36 5.17 0.35 -0.43
C ILE A 36 4.37 -0.68 0.37
N PHE A 37 4.81 -1.94 0.39
CA PHE A 37 4.14 -3.00 1.15
C PHE A 37 4.10 -2.68 2.65
N LYS A 38 5.18 -2.17 3.22
CA LYS A 38 5.24 -1.81 4.65
C LYS A 38 4.28 -0.68 5.02
N LEU A 39 4.14 0.33 4.16
CA LEU A 39 3.17 1.42 4.35
C LEU A 39 1.73 0.92 4.23
N LEU A 40 1.47 0.05 3.24
CA LEU A 40 0.15 -0.58 3.05
C LEU A 40 -0.22 -1.48 4.22
N ASP A 41 0.71 -2.28 4.74
CA ASP A 41 0.49 -3.15 5.89
C ASP A 41 0.13 -2.34 7.14
N ALA A 42 0.89 -1.26 7.41
CA ALA A 42 0.60 -0.34 8.51
C ALA A 42 -0.79 0.32 8.36
N TRP A 43 -1.15 0.74 7.15
CA TRP A 43 -2.46 1.31 6.85
C TRP A 43 -3.59 0.29 7.04
N GLN A 44 -3.41 -0.93 6.54
CA GLN A 44 -4.39 -2.01 6.65
C GLN A 44 -4.59 -2.44 8.12
N LYS A 45 -3.50 -2.52 8.88
CA LYS A 45 -3.53 -2.82 10.32
C LYS A 45 -4.23 -1.74 11.12
N LYS A 46 -4.06 -0.46 10.75
CA LYS A 46 -4.79 0.67 11.36
C LYS A 46 -6.28 0.62 11.02
N ARG A 47 -6.64 0.33 9.76
CA ARG A 47 -8.04 0.19 9.31
C ARG A 47 -8.77 -0.94 10.04
N GLN A 48 -8.13 -2.10 10.22
CA GLN A 48 -8.75 -3.21 10.95
C GLN A 48 -9.02 -2.88 12.41
N ARG A 49 -8.10 -2.17 13.09
CA ARG A 49 -8.30 -1.76 14.49
C ARG A 49 -9.48 -0.80 14.67
N ASP A 50 -9.69 0.09 13.70
CA ASP A 50 -10.77 1.08 13.75
C ASP A 50 -12.16 0.44 13.51
N GLN A 51 -12.22 -0.59 12.66
CA GLN A 51 -13.47 -1.34 12.39
C GLN A 51 -13.90 -2.30 13.50
N SER A 52 -13.04 -2.59 14.48
CA SER A 52 -13.35 -3.51 15.60
C SER A 52 -13.75 -2.79 16.89
N ARG A 53 -13.90 -1.46 16.90
CA ARG A 53 -14.34 -0.67 18.06
C ARG A 53 -15.77 -0.16 17.92
#